data_AF-A0A822YBX9-F1
#
_entry.id   AF-A0A822YBX9-F1
#
_cell.length_a   1.000
_cell.length_b   1.000
_cell.length_c   1.000
_cell.angle_alpha   90.00
_cell.angle_beta   90.00
_cell.angle_gamma   90.00
#
_symmetry.space_group_name_H-M   'P 1'
#
loop_
_entity.id
_entity.type
_entity.pdbx_description
1 polymer ?
#
loop_
_entity_poly.entity_id
_entity_poly.type
_entity_poly.pdbx_seq_one_letter_code
_entity_poly.pdbx_strand_id
1 'polypeptide(L)'
;MVHRSIYNQKNFRLTPTSNGFLINTVEEMDKIGLDYFRRKTTRKVWPSGPTFSCFMNKPRVNQADDTIRNICVKWFEAHPVNSVLYVSFGSHSNISPSQVMELAKALEASGKFFIWVVRPPIGFDVNDEFRTEEWLPNGFEERMRKSNQWLLIRRCMGASIGNSVT
;
A
#
# COMPACT_ATOMS: atom_id res chain seq x y z
N MET A 1 -8.19 0.83 -22.95
CA MET A 1 -7.66 -0.54 -22.88
C MET A 1 -7.91 -1.06 -21.46
N VAL A 2 -8.95 -1.87 -21.25
CA VAL A 2 -9.30 -2.37 -19.90
C VAL A 2 -8.44 -3.59 -19.63
N HIS A 3 -7.49 -3.48 -18.70
CA HIS A 3 -6.71 -4.62 -18.24
C HIS A 3 -7.68 -5.59 -17.55
N ARG A 4 -8.14 -6.62 -18.27
CA ARG A 4 -9.01 -7.66 -17.72
C ARG A 4 -8.18 -8.47 -16.75
N SER A 5 -8.32 -8.19 -15.45
CA SER A 5 -7.76 -9.04 -14.41
C SER A 5 -8.18 -10.49 -14.65
N ILE A 6 -7.21 -11.41 -14.75
CA ILE A 6 -7.42 -12.85 -14.92
C ILE A 6 -8.34 -13.40 -13.82
N TYR A 7 -8.29 -12.80 -12.62
CA TYR A 7 -9.16 -13.09 -11.50
C TYR A 7 -10.64 -12.86 -11.85
N ASN A 8 -10.95 -11.69 -12.42
CA ASN A 8 -12.33 -11.36 -12.79
C ASN A 8 -12.83 -12.30 -13.88
N GLN A 9 -12.00 -12.66 -14.86
CA GLN A 9 -12.43 -13.50 -15.99
C GLN A 9 -12.82 -14.93 -15.57
N LYS A 10 -12.11 -15.54 -14.61
CA LYS A 10 -12.45 -16.85 -14.06
C LYS A 10 -13.73 -16.79 -13.22
N ASN A 11 -13.83 -15.79 -12.34
CA ASN A 11 -14.98 -15.65 -11.45
C ASN A 11 -16.27 -15.29 -12.21
N PHE A 12 -16.17 -14.54 -13.31
CA PHE A 12 -17.31 -14.23 -14.17
C PHE A 12 -18.01 -15.47 -14.74
N ARG A 13 -17.30 -16.59 -14.94
CA ARG A 13 -17.90 -17.85 -15.43
C ARG A 13 -18.81 -18.54 -14.42
N LEU A 14 -18.57 -18.33 -13.12
CA LEU A 14 -19.36 -18.89 -12.02
C LEU A 14 -20.49 -17.97 -11.57
N THR A 15 -20.62 -16.80 -12.19
CA THR A 15 -21.68 -15.84 -11.87
C THR A 15 -23.11 -16.36 -12.10
N PRO A 16 -23.39 -17.22 -13.11
CA PRO A 16 -24.76 -17.72 -13.32
C PRO A 16 -25.26 -18.61 -12.17
N THR A 17 -24.38 -19.24 -11.40
CA THR A 17 -24.76 -20.08 -10.26
C THR A 17 -24.87 -19.32 -8.95
N SER A 18 -24.47 -18.04 -8.92
CA SER A 18 -24.49 -17.21 -7.71
C SER A 18 -25.84 -16.51 -7.50
N ASN A 19 -26.31 -16.37 -6.26
CA ASN A 19 -27.56 -15.64 -5.99
C ASN A 19 -27.44 -14.12 -6.14
N GLY A 20 -26.21 -13.59 -6.09
CA GLY A 20 -25.89 -12.18 -6.28
C GLY A 20 -24.45 -11.87 -5.91
N PHE A 21 -24.10 -10.59 -5.92
CA PHE A 21 -22.75 -10.10 -5.67
C PHE A 21 -22.73 -9.23 -4.43
N LEU A 22 -21.80 -9.50 -3.52
CA LEU A 22 -21.41 -8.57 -2.47
C LEU A 22 -20.15 -7.85 -2.95
N ILE A 23 -20.24 -6.52 -3.09
CA ILE A 23 -19.14 -5.69 -3.55
C ILE A 23 -18.75 -4.77 -2.40
N ASN A 24 -17.46 -4.78 -2.04
CA ASN A 24 -16.91 -3.87 -1.02
C ASN A 24 -16.79 -2.45 -1.60
N THR A 25 -17.93 -1.78 -1.71
CA THR A 25 -18.09 -0.39 -2.14
C THR A 25 -19.38 0.17 -1.52
N VAL A 26 -19.59 1.47 -1.63
CA VAL A 26 -20.87 2.14 -1.34
C VAL A 26 -21.48 2.67 -2.64
N GLU A 27 -22.80 2.85 -2.66
CA GLU A 27 -23.51 3.28 -3.86
C GLU A 27 -23.01 4.63 -4.36
N GLU A 28 -22.72 5.56 -3.45
CA GLU A 28 -22.28 6.91 -3.71
C GLU A 28 -20.89 6.96 -4.38
N MET A 29 -20.04 5.97 -4.11
CA MET A 29 -18.66 5.92 -4.60
C MET A 29 -18.56 5.30 -5.99
N ASP A 30 -19.35 4.26 -6.29
CA ASP A 30 -19.25 3.53 -7.56
C ASP A 30 -20.60 3.10 -8.15
N LYS A 31 -21.51 4.07 -8.27
CA LYS A 31 -22.84 3.84 -8.88
C LYS A 31 -22.74 3.25 -10.29
N ILE A 32 -21.80 3.74 -11.11
CA ILE A 32 -21.64 3.31 -12.50
C ILE A 32 -21.18 1.85 -12.57
N GLY A 33 -20.21 1.45 -11.74
CA GLY A 33 -19.77 0.06 -11.64
C GLY A 33 -20.88 -0.86 -11.15
N LEU A 34 -21.58 -0.47 -10.08
CA LEU A 34 -22.71 -1.25 -9.53
C LEU A 34 -23.81 -1.45 -10.57
N ASP A 35 -24.21 -0.40 -11.27
CA ASP A 35 -25.22 -0.46 -12.34
C ASP A 35 -24.75 -1.32 -13.52
N TYR A 36 -23.46 -1.29 -13.85
CA TYR A 36 -22.88 -2.19 -14.84
C TYR A 36 -23.04 -3.67 -14.43
N PHE A 37 -22.72 -4.01 -13.17
CA PHE A 37 -22.90 -5.39 -12.68
C PHE A 37 -24.36 -5.82 -12.64
N ARG A 38 -25.27 -4.95 -12.17
CA ARG A 38 -26.73 -5.22 -12.16
C ARG A 38 -27.24 -5.55 -13.57
N ARG A 39 -26.86 -4.74 -14.57
CA ARG A 39 -27.27 -4.95 -15.97
C ARG A 39 -26.64 -6.20 -16.60
N LYS A 40 -25.34 -6.42 -16.40
CA LYS A 40 -24.61 -7.50 -17.09
C LYS A 40 -24.88 -8.88 -16.51
N THR A 41 -25.16 -8.95 -15.22
CA THR A 41 -25.33 -10.23 -14.53
C THR A 41 -26.79 -10.58 -14.31
N THR A 42 -27.70 -9.60 -14.41
CA THR A 42 -29.13 -9.70 -14.04
C THR A 42 -29.35 -10.28 -12.63
N ARG A 43 -28.35 -10.15 -11.75
CA ARG A 43 -28.40 -10.59 -10.34
C ARG A 43 -28.47 -9.40 -9.39
N LYS A 44 -28.85 -9.70 -8.14
CA LYS A 44 -28.77 -8.73 -7.04
C LYS A 44 -27.31 -8.34 -6.80
N VAL A 45 -27.06 -7.05 -6.61
CA VAL A 45 -25.75 -6.50 -6.30
C VAL A 45 -25.90 -5.65 -5.03
N TRP A 46 -25.21 -6.06 -3.97
CA TRP A 46 -25.20 -5.39 -2.68
C TRP A 46 -23.86 -4.67 -2.49
N PRO A 47 -23.85 -3.32 -2.50
CA PRO A 47 -22.72 -2.56 -2.00
C PRO A 47 -22.68 -2.69 -0.47
N SER A 48 -21.76 -3.51 0.04
CA SER A 48 -21.63 -3.80 1.48
C SER A 48 -20.40 -3.13 2.09
N GLY A 49 -19.82 -2.15 1.40
CA GLY A 49 -18.62 -1.46 1.82
C GLY A 49 -18.88 -0.18 2.63
N PRO A 50 -17.81 0.51 3.03
CA PRO A 50 -16.46 -0.04 3.16
C PRO A 50 -16.42 -1.11 4.26
N THR A 51 -16.04 -2.34 3.92
CA THR A 51 -15.83 -3.40 4.90
C THR A 51 -14.52 -3.10 5.61
N PHE A 52 -14.61 -2.41 6.74
CA PHE A 52 -13.45 -2.21 7.59
C PHE A 52 -13.09 -3.53 8.24
N SER A 53 -11.79 -3.87 8.19
CA SER A 53 -11.19 -4.84 9.12
C SER A 53 -11.16 -4.18 10.51
N CYS A 54 -12.33 -4.01 11.11
CA CYS A 54 -12.48 -3.44 12.43
C CYS A 54 -12.44 -4.59 13.45
N PHE A 55 -11.36 -4.61 14.24
CA PHE A 55 -11.29 -5.16 15.60
C PHE A 55 -11.28 -6.67 15.86
N MET A 56 -11.01 -7.55 14.90
CA MET A 56 -10.80 -8.97 15.22
C MET A 56 -9.52 -9.48 14.54
N ASN A 57 -8.59 -9.92 15.38
CA ASN A 57 -7.19 -10.25 15.13
C ASN A 57 -6.27 -9.02 15.21
N LYS A 58 -5.78 -8.74 16.43
CA LYS A 58 -4.34 -8.45 16.55
C LYS A 58 -3.66 -9.45 15.62
N PRO A 59 -2.87 -9.04 14.61
CA PRO A 59 -1.97 -9.99 14.00
C PRO A 59 -1.23 -10.70 15.15
N ARG A 60 -0.69 -11.89 14.94
CA ARG A 60 0.44 -12.29 15.78
C ARG A 60 1.57 -11.34 15.42
N VAL A 61 1.49 -10.12 15.95
CA VAL A 61 2.41 -9.04 15.75
C VAL A 61 3.61 -9.48 16.55
N ASN A 62 4.70 -9.83 15.88
CA ASN A 62 5.95 -10.05 16.58
C ASN A 62 6.31 -8.74 17.29
N GLN A 63 6.98 -8.80 18.44
CA GLN A 63 7.30 -7.61 19.26
C GLN A 63 7.99 -6.48 18.45
N ALA A 64 8.70 -6.84 17.38
CA ALA A 64 9.31 -5.92 16.42
C ALA A 64 8.28 -5.10 15.61
N ASP A 65 7.19 -5.71 15.13
CA ASP A 65 6.13 -5.02 14.38
C ASP A 65 5.38 -4.01 15.28
N ASP A 66 5.15 -4.35 16.56
CA ASP A 66 4.51 -3.45 17.53
C ASP A 66 5.40 -2.23 17.83
N THR A 67 6.71 -2.44 17.89
CA THR A 67 7.69 -1.36 18.09
C THR A 67 7.68 -0.39 16.92
N ILE A 68 7.70 -0.89 15.69
CA ILE A 68 7.67 -0.05 14.48
C ILE A 68 6.35 0.69 14.39
N ARG A 69 5.22 0.03 14.66
CA ARG A 69 3.92 0.69 14.73
C ARG A 69 3.94 1.86 15.70
N ASN A 70 4.48 1.66 16.90
CA ASN A 70 4.57 2.72 17.91
C ASN A 70 5.48 3.88 17.47
N ILE A 71 6.62 3.59 16.83
CA ILE A 71 7.49 4.63 16.28
C ILE A 71 6.77 5.42 15.19
N CYS A 72 6.09 4.73 14.27
CA CYS A 72 5.34 5.36 13.19
C CYS A 72 4.22 6.26 13.70
N VAL A 73 3.44 5.79 14.68
CA VAL A 73 2.35 6.56 15.29
C VAL A 73 2.90 7.79 16.00
N LYS A 74 3.93 7.64 16.84
CA LYS A 74 4.55 8.78 17.53
C LYS A 74 5.13 9.81 16.57
N TRP A 75 5.80 9.36 15.50
CA TRP A 75 6.33 10.25 14.48
C TRP A 75 5.18 10.99 13.76
N PHE A 76 4.12 10.27 13.37
CA PHE A 76 2.95 10.86 12.72
C PHE A 76 2.25 11.91 13.59
N GLU A 77 2.06 11.61 14.88
CA GLU A 77 1.42 12.50 15.86
C GLU A 77 2.26 13.75 16.18
N ALA A 78 3.58 13.71 15.94
CA ALA A 78 4.46 14.86 16.15
C ALA A 78 4.35 15.94 15.05
N HIS A 79 3.63 15.67 13.95
CA HIS A 79 3.50 16.58 12.81
C HIS A 79 2.13 17.27 12.78
N PRO A 80 2.00 18.44 12.13
CA PRO A 80 0.73 19.13 11.99
C PRO A 80 -0.36 18.27 11.33
N VAL A 81 -1.62 18.57 11.66
CA VAL A 81 -2.77 17.92 11.05
C VAL A 81 -2.77 18.14 9.54
N ASN A 82 -3.05 17.08 8.77
CA ASN A 82 -3.10 17.10 7.30
C ASN A 82 -1.78 17.51 6.60
N SER A 83 -0.62 17.38 7.27
CA SER A 83 0.67 17.76 6.68
C SER A 83 1.54 16.60 6.19
N VAL A 84 1.16 15.36 6.48
CA VAL A 84 1.95 14.15 6.18
C VAL A 84 1.37 13.40 4.98
N LEU A 85 2.21 13.13 3.98
CA LEU A 85 1.89 12.29 2.84
C LEU A 85 2.17 10.81 3.17
N TYR A 86 1.18 9.94 3.00
CA TYR A 86 1.38 8.49 3.07
C TYR A 86 1.54 7.90 1.67
N VAL A 87 2.63 7.17 1.44
CA VAL A 87 2.96 6.54 0.16
C VAL A 87 3.11 5.04 0.32
N SER A 88 2.29 4.28 -0.41
CA SER A 88 2.32 2.81 -0.42
C SER A 88 1.70 2.26 -1.69
N PHE A 89 2.33 1.22 -2.26
CA PHE A 89 1.81 0.47 -3.42
C PHE A 89 1.13 -0.84 -3.00
N GLY A 90 0.65 -0.91 -1.75
CA GLY A 90 -0.04 -2.09 -1.24
C GLY A 90 0.87 -3.32 -1.14
N SER A 91 0.26 -4.50 -1.00
CA SER A 91 0.98 -5.76 -0.77
C SER A 91 1.40 -6.51 -2.03
N HIS A 92 0.76 -6.23 -3.16
CA HIS A 92 0.90 -7.03 -4.40
C HIS A 92 1.44 -6.24 -5.59
N SER A 93 1.71 -4.94 -5.44
CA SER A 93 2.29 -4.15 -6.53
C SER A 93 3.64 -3.56 -6.14
N ASN A 94 4.61 -3.74 -7.03
CA ASN A 94 5.93 -3.15 -6.98
C ASN A 94 6.10 -2.28 -8.24
N ILE A 95 6.99 -1.30 -8.17
CA ILE A 95 7.34 -0.41 -9.29
C ILE A 95 8.76 -0.74 -9.77
N SER A 96 9.15 -0.28 -10.96
CA SER A 96 10.51 -0.53 -11.46
C SER A 96 11.56 0.18 -10.61
N PRO A 97 12.85 -0.25 -10.63
CA PRO A 97 13.91 0.44 -9.89
C PRO A 97 14.02 1.93 -10.26
N SER A 98 13.89 2.24 -11.56
CA SER A 98 13.86 3.61 -12.06
C SER A 98 12.69 4.43 -11.50
N GLN A 99 11.52 3.83 -11.33
CA GLN A 99 10.37 4.50 -10.72
C GLN A 99 10.55 4.72 -9.21
N VAL A 100 11.18 3.77 -8.49
CA VAL A 100 11.54 3.97 -7.07
C VAL A 100 12.49 5.17 -6.94
N MET A 101 13.52 5.22 -7.78
CA MET A 101 14.53 6.28 -7.82
C MET A 101 13.88 7.66 -8.07
N GLU A 102 13.03 7.77 -9.10
CA GLU A 102 12.36 9.04 -9.41
C GLU A 102 11.35 9.44 -8.33
N LEU A 103 10.65 8.47 -7.72
CA LEU A 103 9.76 8.74 -6.59
C LEU A 103 10.53 9.30 -5.40
N ALA A 104 11.68 8.74 -5.07
CA ALA A 104 12.53 9.24 -4.00
C ALA A 104 12.99 10.70 -4.26
N LYS A 105 13.45 11.00 -5.48
CA LYS A 105 13.80 12.38 -5.88
C LYS A 105 12.61 13.33 -5.78
N ALA A 106 11.43 12.90 -6.22
CA ALA A 106 10.22 13.72 -6.17
C ALA A 106 9.76 13.99 -4.73
N LEU A 107 9.82 12.98 -3.85
CA LEU A 107 9.53 13.14 -2.43
C LEU A 107 10.50 14.11 -1.77
N GLU A 108 11.79 14.01 -2.08
CA GLU A 108 12.81 14.95 -1.61
C GLU A 108 12.54 16.38 -2.07
N ALA A 109 12.31 16.57 -3.37
CA ALA A 109 12.04 17.88 -3.93
C ALA A 109 10.72 18.49 -3.43
N SER A 110 9.76 17.68 -2.97
CA SER A 110 8.46 18.15 -2.50
C SER A 110 8.53 18.96 -1.21
N GLY A 111 9.56 18.74 -0.38
CA GLY A 111 9.70 19.34 0.95
C GLY A 111 8.53 19.04 1.90
N LYS A 112 7.73 18.00 1.61
CA LYS A 112 6.59 17.58 2.43
C LYS A 112 7.02 16.55 3.45
N PHE A 113 6.31 16.51 4.58
CA PHE A 113 6.43 15.39 5.50
C PHE A 113 5.88 14.13 4.83
N PHE A 114 6.58 13.00 4.89
CA PHE A 114 6.05 11.77 4.30
C PHE A 114 6.40 10.50 5.09
N ILE A 115 5.49 9.54 5.04
CA ILE A 115 5.72 8.15 5.42
C ILE A 115 5.68 7.34 4.14
N TRP A 116 6.79 6.70 3.80
CA TRP A 116 6.88 5.89 2.58
C TRP A 116 7.19 4.43 2.92
N VAL A 117 6.28 3.53 2.55
CA VAL A 117 6.49 2.09 2.61
C VAL A 117 7.18 1.64 1.33
N VAL A 118 8.48 1.35 1.42
CA VAL A 118 9.28 0.89 0.29
C VAL A 118 9.30 -0.63 0.24
N ARG A 119 9.09 -1.15 -0.97
CA ARG A 119 9.21 -2.57 -1.28
C ARG A 119 10.32 -2.76 -2.32
N PRO A 120 10.95 -3.94 -2.37
CA PRO A 120 11.86 -4.27 -3.45
C PRO A 120 11.19 -4.04 -4.83
N PRO A 121 11.88 -3.38 -5.77
CA PRO A 121 11.33 -3.10 -7.08
C PRO A 121 11.10 -4.38 -7.89
N ILE A 122 10.41 -4.25 -9.03
CA ILE A 122 10.20 -5.37 -9.96
C ILE A 122 11.55 -5.96 -10.36
N GLY A 123 11.68 -7.29 -10.27
CA GLY A 123 12.91 -8.03 -10.60
C GLY A 123 13.77 -8.40 -9.39
N PHE A 124 13.37 -8.00 -8.18
CA PHE A 124 14.10 -8.28 -6.93
C PHE A 124 13.23 -9.14 -6.00
N ASP A 125 13.88 -10.01 -5.21
CA ASP A 125 13.15 -10.84 -4.25
C ASP A 125 12.73 -9.97 -3.06
N VAL A 126 11.53 -10.24 -2.55
CA VAL A 126 11.06 -9.63 -1.30
C VAL A 126 11.86 -10.09 -0.09
N ASN A 127 12.61 -11.19 -0.19
CA ASN A 127 13.49 -11.70 0.85
C ASN A 127 14.93 -11.15 0.73
N ASP A 128 15.26 -10.42 -0.33
CA ASP A 128 16.57 -9.81 -0.48
C ASP A 128 16.75 -8.64 0.48
N GLU A 129 18.00 -8.37 0.84
CA GLU A 129 18.37 -7.18 1.61
C GLU A 129 17.99 -5.91 0.84
N PHE A 130 17.61 -4.87 1.58
CA PHE A 130 17.25 -3.58 1.00
C PHE A 130 18.49 -2.90 0.41
N ARG A 131 18.51 -2.69 -0.91
CA ARG A 131 19.66 -2.12 -1.62
C ARG A 131 19.49 -0.61 -1.79
N THR A 132 19.75 0.13 -0.72
CA THR A 132 19.65 1.61 -0.70
C THR A 132 20.41 2.25 -1.87
N GLU A 133 21.66 1.84 -2.10
CA GLU A 133 22.53 2.40 -3.13
C GLU A 133 22.06 2.13 -4.57
N GLU A 134 21.24 1.10 -4.77
CA GLU A 134 20.71 0.73 -6.08
C GLU A 134 19.34 1.38 -6.35
N TRP A 135 18.52 1.56 -5.30
CA TRP A 135 17.12 1.95 -5.45
C TRP A 135 16.84 3.41 -5.09
N LEU A 136 17.69 4.03 -4.27
CA LEU A 136 17.52 5.40 -3.79
C LEU A 136 18.66 6.30 -4.31
N PRO A 137 18.41 7.62 -4.43
CA PRO A 137 19.45 8.55 -4.84
C PRO A 137 20.66 8.49 -3.91
N ASN A 138 21.86 8.63 -4.47
CA ASN A 138 23.10 8.67 -3.67
C ASN A 138 22.96 9.69 -2.54
N GLY A 139 23.22 9.28 -1.30
CA GLY A 139 23.16 10.15 -0.13
C GLY A 139 21.73 10.51 0.34
N PHE A 140 20.70 9.86 -0.20
CA PHE A 140 19.30 10.16 0.12
C PHE A 140 19.02 10.03 1.61
N GLU A 141 19.38 8.91 2.22
CA GLU A 141 19.11 8.66 3.65
C GLU A 141 19.84 9.65 4.56
N GLU A 142 21.06 10.06 4.21
CA GLU A 142 21.84 11.04 4.98
C GLU A 142 21.23 12.43 4.91
N ARG A 143 20.76 12.85 3.73
CA ARG A 143 20.06 14.13 3.56
C ARG A 143 18.74 14.12 4.30
N MET A 144 18.02 13.02 4.16
CA MET A 144 16.73 12.82 4.80
C MET A 144 16.88 12.83 6.33
N ARG A 145 17.83 12.09 6.91
CA ARG A 145 18.11 12.08 8.37
C ARG A 145 18.37 13.47 8.95
N LYS A 146 18.99 14.38 8.18
CA LYS A 146 19.22 15.77 8.62
C LYS A 146 17.94 16.61 8.64
N SER A 147 16.97 16.30 7.80
CA SER A 147 15.72 17.06 7.68
C SER A 147 14.72 16.75 8.79
N ASN A 148 14.71 15.53 9.33
CA ASN A 148 13.67 14.99 10.22
C ASN A 148 12.25 15.08 9.61
N GLN A 149 12.13 15.12 8.27
CA GLN A 149 10.85 15.31 7.57
C GLN A 149 10.21 14.03 7.02
N TRP A 150 10.75 12.85 7.33
CA TRP A 150 10.34 11.63 6.66
C TRP A 150 10.38 10.43 7.61
N LEU A 151 9.72 9.37 7.20
CA LEU A 151 9.80 8.06 7.80
C LEU A 151 9.76 6.98 6.71
N LEU A 152 10.78 6.15 6.63
CA LEU A 152 10.87 5.06 5.65
C LEU A 152 10.60 3.71 6.31
N ILE A 153 9.63 2.99 5.77
CA ILE A 153 9.28 1.66 6.24
C ILE A 153 9.70 0.66 5.16
N ARG A 154 10.79 -0.06 5.41
CA ARG A 154 11.31 -1.10 4.50
C ARG A 154 10.52 -2.38 4.71
N ARG A 155 9.87 -2.90 3.67
CA ARG A 155 9.09 -4.16 3.75
C ARG A 155 9.68 -5.24 2.86
N CYS A 156 10.58 -6.04 3.45
CA CYS A 156 11.03 -7.33 2.94
C CYS A 156 10.25 -8.45 3.67
N MET A 157 9.76 -9.50 2.99
CA MET A 157 9.23 -10.68 3.69
C MET A 157 10.40 -11.55 4.12
N GLY A 158 10.34 -12.19 5.29
CA GLY A 158 11.34 -13.19 5.71
C GLY A 158 12.52 -12.70 6.56
N ALA A 159 12.83 -11.42 6.59
CA ALA A 159 13.75 -10.86 7.59
C ALA A 159 12.96 -10.46 8.84
N SER A 160 13.40 -10.92 10.03
CA SER A 160 13.16 -10.19 11.28
C SER A 160 13.35 -8.72 10.98
N ILE A 161 12.29 -7.93 11.13
CA ILE A 161 12.22 -6.58 10.58
C ILE A 161 13.42 -5.82 11.12
N GLY A 162 14.40 -5.61 10.24
CA GLY A 162 15.66 -4.99 10.60
C GLY A 162 15.34 -3.66 11.24
N ASN A 163 15.91 -3.43 12.43
CA ASN A 163 15.81 -2.20 13.20
C ASN A 163 16.43 -1.04 12.41
N SER A 164 15.72 -0.55 11.40
CA SER A 164 16.14 0.60 10.63
C SER A 164 14.90 1.38 10.26
N VAL A 165 14.24 1.87 11.31
CA VAL A 165 13.68 3.22 11.23
C VAL A 165 14.89 4.14 11.32
N THR A 166 15.34 4.66 10.18
CA THR A 166 16.26 5.80 10.14
C THR A 166 15.50 7.10 9.95
#